data_AF-D8GSJ5-F1
#
_entry.id   AF-D8GSJ5-F1
#
_cell.length_a   1.000
_cell.length_b   1.000
_cell.length_c   1.000
_cell.angle_alpha   90.00
_cell.angle_beta   90.00
_cell.angle_gamma   90.00
#
_symmetry.space_group_name_H-M   'P 1'
#
loop_
_entity.id
_entity.type
_entity.pdbx_description
1 polymer ?
#
loop_
_entity_poly.entity_id
_entity_poly.type
_entity_poly.pdbx_seq_one_letter_code
_entity_poly.pdbx_strand_id
1 'polypeptide(L)'
;MEYYSHILTNADKIFEAHKLYAIEQKDGLINVYIYTLFEGYAFANGKFGSSCGGSNPALVVLRKDKDKFTVVKFQQPEDGDECGPSIKRMFPRKYAEEAMSDSGRDLGLEKQIKLNAKEWLKAKGRSESLSE
;
A
#
# COMPACT_ATOMS: atom_id res chain seq x y z
N MET A 1 7.66 -4.39 10.64
CA MET A 1 6.23 -4.71 10.46
C MET A 1 5.36 -4.16 11.61
N GLU A 2 5.92 -3.41 12.57
CA GLU A 2 5.18 -2.88 13.74
C GLU A 2 4.50 -1.51 13.50
N TYR A 3 4.89 -0.77 12.45
CA TYR A 3 4.45 0.62 12.21
C TYR A 3 2.92 0.80 12.11
N TYR A 4 2.21 -0.19 11.58
CA TYR A 4 0.76 -0.12 11.40
C TYR A 4 -0.04 -0.72 12.55
N SER A 5 0.60 -1.37 13.53
CA SER A 5 -0.12 -2.09 14.59
C SER A 5 -1.03 -1.19 15.43
N HIS A 6 -0.74 0.12 15.51
CA HIS A 6 -1.51 1.11 16.26
C HIS A 6 -2.61 1.79 15.41
N ILE A 7 -2.40 1.93 14.09
CA ILE A 7 -3.33 2.58 13.15
C ILE A 7 -4.45 1.62 12.72
N LEU A 8 -4.15 0.31 12.69
CA LEU A 8 -5.07 -0.74 12.22
C LEU A 8 -6.06 -1.23 13.30
N THR A 9 -6.10 -0.57 14.46
CA THR A 9 -6.77 -1.10 15.67
C THR A 9 -8.29 -1.25 15.54
N ASN A 10 -8.92 -0.66 14.52
CA ASN A 10 -10.37 -0.70 14.33
C ASN A 10 -10.84 -1.30 12.98
N ALA A 11 -9.94 -1.90 12.18
CA ALA A 11 -10.31 -2.49 10.89
C ALA A 11 -10.59 -4.01 11.02
N ASP A 12 -11.75 -4.46 10.55
CA ASP A 12 -12.07 -5.89 10.44
C ASP A 12 -11.31 -6.56 9.28
N LYS A 13 -11.00 -5.79 8.24
CA LYS A 13 -10.25 -6.28 7.08
C LYS A 13 -9.48 -5.14 6.41
N ILE A 14 -8.25 -5.42 6.03
CA ILE A 14 -7.40 -4.50 5.25
C ILE A 14 -7.29 -5.01 3.83
N PHE A 15 -7.34 -4.07 2.90
CA PHE A 15 -7.06 -4.27 1.48
C PHE A 15 -5.93 -3.34 1.07
N GLU A 16 -5.10 -3.82 0.16
CA GLU A 16 -4.02 -3.04 -0.43
C GLU A 16 -4.11 -3.09 -1.95
N ALA A 17 -3.69 -2.01 -2.59
CA ALA A 17 -3.48 -1.94 -4.03
C ALA A 17 -2.20 -1.15 -4.29
N HIS A 18 -1.49 -1.53 -5.35
CA HIS A 18 -0.19 -0.95 -5.65
C HIS A 18 -0.06 -0.54 -7.12
N LYS A 19 0.60 0.58 -7.37
CA LYS A 19 1.21 0.89 -8.67
C LYS A 19 2.66 0.43 -8.63
N LEU A 20 3.09 -0.34 -9.62
CA LEU A 20 4.49 -0.74 -9.76
C LEU A 20 5.24 0.28 -10.61
N TYR A 21 6.35 0.84 -10.09
CA TYR A 21 7.26 1.68 -10.88
C TYR A 21 8.34 0.84 -11.54
N ALA A 22 9.02 0.00 -10.75
CA ALA A 22 10.09 -0.85 -11.24
C ALA A 22 10.40 -2.01 -10.29
N ILE A 23 11.04 -3.02 -10.85
CA ILE A 23 11.71 -4.10 -10.13
C ILE A 23 13.16 -4.11 -10.60
N GLU A 24 14.09 -3.95 -9.68
CA GLU A 24 15.53 -3.97 -9.96
C GLU A 24 16.22 -5.04 -9.13
N GLN A 25 17.09 -5.82 -9.74
CA GLN A 25 17.93 -6.77 -9.01
C GLN A 25 19.34 -6.20 -8.89
N LYS A 26 19.85 -6.13 -7.66
CA LYS A 26 21.18 -5.61 -7.37
C LYS A 26 21.76 -6.30 -6.14
N ASP A 27 22.99 -6.76 -6.21
CA ASP A 27 23.72 -7.38 -5.09
C ASP A 27 22.97 -8.55 -4.42
N GLY A 28 22.26 -9.36 -5.22
CA GLY A 28 21.45 -10.49 -4.73
C GLY A 28 20.14 -10.09 -4.04
N LEU A 29 19.79 -8.80 -4.06
CA LEU A 29 18.53 -8.26 -3.56
C LEU A 29 17.64 -7.82 -4.72
N ILE A 30 16.34 -7.79 -4.46
CA ILE A 30 15.31 -7.37 -5.40
C ILE A 30 14.63 -6.15 -4.79
N ASN A 31 14.87 -4.98 -5.38
CA ASN A 31 14.24 -3.74 -5.02
C ASN A 31 12.94 -3.59 -5.83
N VAL A 32 11.82 -3.45 -5.13
CA VAL A 32 10.50 -3.22 -5.72
C VAL A 32 10.05 -1.83 -5.31
N TYR A 33 9.92 -0.94 -6.28
CA TYR A 33 9.52 0.44 -6.09
C TYR A 33 8.05 0.56 -6.43
N ILE A 34 7.22 0.90 -5.45
CA ILE A 34 5.76 0.94 -5.61
C ILE A 34 5.18 2.25 -5.09
N TYR A 35 3.99 2.59 -5.56
CA TYR A 35 3.04 3.42 -4.80
C TYR A 35 2.05 2.47 -4.16
N THR A 36 1.88 2.56 -2.84
CA THR A 36 0.94 1.71 -2.11
C THR A 36 -0.21 2.52 -1.56
N LEU A 37 -1.43 2.00 -1.70
CA LEU A 37 -2.61 2.42 -0.96
C LEU A 37 -3.04 1.23 -0.10
N PHE A 38 -3.26 1.48 1.19
CA PHE A 38 -3.99 0.55 2.05
C PHE A 38 -5.24 1.23 2.59
N GLU A 39 -6.32 0.47 2.69
CA GLU A 39 -7.53 0.86 3.40
C GLU A 39 -8.00 -0.28 4.29
N GLY A 40 -8.25 0.05 5.55
CA GLY A 40 -8.97 -0.79 6.49
C GLY A 40 -10.47 -0.53 6.38
N TYR A 41 -11.25 -1.60 6.40
CA TYR A 41 -12.70 -1.56 6.42
C TYR A 41 -13.22 -2.17 7.72
N ALA A 42 -14.27 -1.59 8.27
CA ALA A 42 -14.93 -2.04 9.49
C ALA A 42 -16.45 -2.11 9.32
N PHE A 43 -17.09 -3.01 10.06
CA PHE A 43 -18.53 -3.08 10.16
C PHE A 43 -19.06 -2.06 11.16
N ALA A 44 -19.88 -1.12 10.71
CA ALA A 44 -20.55 -0.15 11.56
C ALA A 44 -21.95 0.17 11.00
N ASN A 45 -22.97 0.16 11.87
CA ASN A 45 -24.35 0.54 11.53
C ASN A 45 -24.92 -0.20 10.29
N GLY A 46 -24.62 -1.50 10.17
CA GLY A 46 -25.08 -2.33 9.05
C GLY A 46 -24.37 -2.07 7.71
N LYS A 47 -23.28 -1.30 7.72
CA LYS A 47 -22.42 -1.03 6.56
C LYS A 47 -21.02 -1.55 6.80
N PHE A 48 -20.33 -1.84 5.71
CA PHE A 48 -18.90 -2.15 5.71
C PHE A 48 -18.15 -1.02 5.04
N GLY A 49 -17.45 -0.19 5.81
CA GLY A 49 -16.91 1.08 5.33
C GLY A 49 -15.47 1.32 5.74
N SER A 50 -14.81 2.25 5.04
CA SER A 50 -13.43 2.65 5.33
C SER A 50 -13.31 3.20 6.76
N SER A 51 -12.35 2.69 7.51
CA SER A 51 -12.10 3.01 8.92
C SER A 51 -10.73 3.65 9.14
N CYS A 52 -9.76 3.30 8.31
CA CYS A 52 -8.40 3.82 8.34
C CYS A 52 -7.76 3.62 6.97
N GLY A 53 -6.72 4.38 6.66
CA GLY A 53 -5.99 4.18 5.42
C GLY A 53 -4.79 5.08 5.32
N GLY A 54 -4.06 4.90 4.23
CA GLY A 54 -2.92 5.73 3.90
C GLY A 54 -2.36 5.31 2.56
N SER A 55 -1.76 6.28 1.86
CA SER A 55 -1.08 6.02 0.61
C SER A 55 0.27 6.71 0.59
N ASN A 56 1.29 5.98 0.15
CA ASN A 56 2.66 6.49 0.08
C ASN A 56 3.44 5.72 -1.00
N PRO A 57 4.44 6.34 -1.64
CA PRO A 57 5.54 5.61 -2.24
C PRO A 57 6.17 4.65 -1.22
N ALA A 58 6.64 3.49 -1.66
CA ALA A 58 7.36 2.56 -0.80
C ALA A 58 8.44 1.80 -1.58
N LEU A 59 9.54 1.53 -0.88
CA LEU A 59 10.56 0.58 -1.32
C LEU A 59 10.41 -0.71 -0.52
N VAL A 60 10.16 -1.81 -1.23
CA VAL A 60 10.22 -3.16 -0.68
C VAL A 60 11.49 -3.82 -1.19
N VAL A 61 12.36 -4.26 -0.28
CA VAL A 61 13.55 -5.02 -0.64
C VAL A 61 13.32 -6.47 -0.26
N LEU A 62 13.41 -7.33 -1.27
CA LEU A 62 13.25 -8.76 -1.12
C LEU A 62 14.61 -9.45 -1.27
N ARG A 63 14.76 -10.56 -0.55
CA ARG A 63 15.79 -11.56 -0.82
C ARG A 63 15.11 -12.84 -1.28
N LYS A 64 15.61 -13.42 -2.37
CA LYS A 64 15.17 -14.74 -2.85
C LYS A 64 16.13 -15.80 -2.31
N ASP A 65 15.57 -16.80 -1.63
CA ASP A 65 16.28 -18.02 -1.24
C ASP A 65 15.51 -19.22 -1.83
N LYS A 66 16.11 -19.87 -2.84
CA LYS A 66 15.46 -20.88 -3.68
C LYS A 66 14.12 -20.37 -4.21
N ASP A 67 13.00 -20.92 -3.78
CA ASP A 67 11.66 -20.56 -4.22
C ASP A 67 10.92 -19.63 -3.24
N LYS A 68 11.61 -19.15 -2.18
CA LYS A 68 11.02 -18.29 -1.16
C LYS A 68 11.53 -16.86 -1.29
N PHE A 69 10.61 -15.90 -1.20
CA PHE A 69 10.94 -14.48 -1.09
C PHE A 69 10.72 -14.03 0.36
N THR A 70 11.69 -13.28 0.90
CA THR A 70 11.58 -12.67 2.23
C THR A 70 11.74 -11.16 2.10
N VAL A 71 10.83 -10.39 2.71
CA VAL A 71 11.00 -8.95 2.86
C VAL A 71 12.10 -8.69 3.88
N VAL A 72 13.22 -8.13 3.42
CA VAL A 72 14.36 -7.78 4.29
C VAL A 72 14.40 -6.30 4.63
N LYS A 73 13.70 -5.46 3.87
CA LYS A 73 13.49 -4.04 4.17
C LYS A 73 12.16 -3.57 3.60
N PHE A 74 11.48 -2.73 4.37
CA PHE A 74 10.34 -1.94 3.94
C PHE A 74 10.60 -0.50 4.36
N GLN A 75 10.51 0.44 3.42
CA GLN A 75 10.77 1.84 3.69
C GLN A 75 9.70 2.71 3.05
N GLN A 76 9.22 3.70 3.82
CA GLN A 76 8.33 4.76 3.38
C GLN A 76 9.03 6.12 3.52
N PRO A 77 8.52 7.16 2.84
CA PRO A 77 8.97 8.52 3.02
C PRO A 77 8.83 8.97 4.46
N GLU A 78 9.68 9.90 4.85
CA GLU A 78 9.53 10.69 6.06
C GLU A 78 8.36 11.68 5.89
N ASP A 79 7.80 12.17 7.00
CA ASP A 79 6.68 13.10 6.95
C ASP A 79 7.13 14.57 6.78
N GLY A 80 6.18 15.43 6.43
CA GLY A 80 6.39 16.88 6.33
C GLY A 80 7.41 17.28 5.26
N ASP A 81 8.27 18.25 5.58
CA ASP A 81 9.25 18.80 4.64
C ASP A 81 10.29 17.77 4.16
N GLU A 82 10.48 16.67 4.89
CA GLU A 82 11.39 15.58 4.51
C GLU A 82 10.77 14.53 3.58
N CYS A 83 9.48 14.64 3.26
CA CYS A 83 8.80 13.69 2.37
C CYS A 83 9.44 13.64 0.96
N GLY A 84 9.59 14.79 0.30
CA GLY A 84 10.22 14.87 -1.02
C GLY A 84 11.70 14.41 -1.01
N PRO A 85 12.55 14.93 -0.11
CA PRO A 85 13.93 14.48 0.04
C PRO A 85 14.08 12.98 0.30
N SER A 86 13.26 12.40 1.19
CA SER A 86 13.33 10.96 1.50
C SER A 86 12.94 10.09 0.31
N ILE A 87 11.94 10.46 -0.49
CA ILE A 87 11.60 9.77 -1.76
C ILE A 87 12.81 9.73 -2.70
N LYS A 88 13.52 10.85 -2.86
CA LYS A 88 14.71 10.95 -3.72
C LYS A 88 15.89 10.10 -3.21
N ARG A 89 16.00 9.89 -1.89
CA ARG A 89 17.00 8.99 -1.29
C ARG A 89 16.64 7.51 -1.49
N MET A 90 15.34 7.21 -1.53
CA MET A 90 14.81 5.84 -1.60
C MET A 90 14.71 5.27 -3.02
N PHE A 91 14.45 6.13 -4.02
CA PHE A 91 14.12 5.71 -5.39
C PHE A 91 15.21 6.14 -6.37
N PRO A 92 15.46 5.37 -7.45
CA PRO A 92 16.20 5.87 -8.61
C PRO A 92 15.53 7.15 -9.15
N ARG A 93 16.34 8.10 -9.60
CA ARG A 93 15.90 9.47 -9.93
C ARG A 93 14.62 9.53 -10.78
N LYS A 94 14.55 8.71 -11.84
CA LYS A 94 13.38 8.64 -12.73
C LYS A 94 12.09 8.29 -11.97
N TYR A 95 12.15 7.28 -11.11
CA TYR A 95 10.99 6.79 -10.36
C TYR A 95 10.68 7.68 -9.15
N ALA A 96 11.67 8.38 -8.60
CA ALA A 96 11.44 9.37 -7.55
C ALA A 96 10.58 10.54 -8.05
N GLU A 97 10.90 11.06 -9.25
CA GLU A 97 10.13 12.14 -9.89
C GLU A 97 8.70 11.69 -10.21
N GLU A 98 8.53 10.47 -10.73
CA GLU A 98 7.21 9.90 -10.99
C GLU A 98 6.40 9.69 -9.69
N ALA A 99 7.01 9.10 -8.66
CA ALA A 99 6.35 8.85 -7.38
C ALA A 99 5.91 10.12 -6.67
N MET A 100 6.73 11.18 -6.67
CA MET A 100 6.32 12.48 -6.14
C MET A 100 5.18 13.12 -6.96
N SER A 101 5.18 12.91 -8.28
CA SER A 101 4.12 13.43 -9.15
C SER A 101 2.80 12.68 -9.00
N ASP A 102 2.83 11.42 -8.55
CA ASP A 102 1.65 10.59 -8.33
C ASP A 102 1.01 10.83 -6.96
N SER A 103 1.76 11.34 -5.97
CA SER A 103 1.23 11.71 -4.67
C SER A 103 0.05 12.67 -4.81
N GLY A 104 -1.11 12.27 -4.30
CA GLY A 104 -2.36 13.05 -4.37
C GLY A 104 -3.11 12.96 -5.71
N ARG A 105 -2.66 12.12 -6.66
CA ARG A 105 -3.41 11.82 -7.88
C ARG A 105 -4.29 10.59 -7.72
N ASP A 106 -5.38 10.55 -8.48
CA ASP A 106 -6.15 9.32 -8.66
C ASP A 106 -5.40 8.36 -9.57
N LEU A 107 -4.83 7.31 -8.97
CA LEU A 107 -4.15 6.21 -9.66
C LEU A 107 -5.08 5.02 -9.95
N GLY A 108 -6.37 5.14 -9.65
CA GLY A 108 -7.36 4.05 -9.73
C GLY A 108 -7.24 3.00 -8.62
N LEU A 109 -6.34 3.20 -7.64
CA LEU A 109 -6.09 2.24 -6.56
C LEU A 109 -7.27 2.14 -5.59
N GLU A 110 -7.93 3.25 -5.26
CA GLU A 110 -9.15 3.26 -4.43
C GLU A 110 -10.27 2.46 -5.09
N LYS A 111 -10.45 2.62 -6.41
CA LYS A 111 -11.44 1.84 -7.18
C LYS A 111 -11.13 0.35 -7.12
N GLN A 112 -9.86 -0.04 -7.24
CA GLN A 112 -9.44 -1.44 -7.10
C GLN A 112 -9.71 -1.97 -5.70
N ILE A 113 -9.40 -1.21 -4.65
CA ILE A 113 -9.70 -1.60 -3.26
C ILE A 113 -11.21 -1.76 -3.04
N LYS A 114 -12.03 -0.81 -3.48
CA LYS A 114 -13.50 -0.90 -3.38
C LYS A 114 -14.04 -2.16 -4.09
N LEU A 115 -13.47 -2.54 -5.23
CA LEU A 115 -13.83 -3.80 -5.92
C LEU A 115 -13.43 -5.03 -5.08
N ASN A 116 -12.20 -5.07 -4.58
CA ASN A 116 -11.71 -6.17 -3.73
C ASN A 116 -12.55 -6.33 -2.45
N ALA A 117 -12.97 -5.21 -1.84
CA ALA A 117 -13.83 -5.21 -0.66
C ALA A 117 -15.22 -5.78 -0.95
N LYS A 118 -15.83 -5.41 -2.09
CA LYS A 118 -17.12 -5.98 -2.55
C LYS A 118 -17.02 -7.48 -2.79
N GLU A 119 -15.96 -7.92 -3.46
CA GLU A 119 -15.74 -9.34 -3.74
C GLU A 119 -15.54 -10.14 -2.44
N TRP A 120 -14.80 -9.60 -1.48
CA TRP A 120 -14.61 -10.22 -0.18
C TRP A 120 -15.92 -10.36 0.61
N LEU A 121 -16.76 -9.31 0.65
CA LEU A 121 -18.09 -9.40 1.27
C LEU A 121 -18.95 -10.49 0.62
N LYS A 122 -19.02 -10.49 -0.71
CA LYS A 122 -19.77 -11.49 -1.46
C LYS A 122 -19.29 -12.91 -1.16
N ALA A 123 -17.98 -13.13 -1.12
CA ALA A 123 -17.38 -14.42 -0.79
C ALA A 123 -17.67 -14.88 0.65
N LYS A 124 -17.97 -13.95 1.55
CA LYS A 124 -18.40 -14.22 2.93
C LYS A 124 -19.91 -14.43 3.09
N GLY A 125 -20.69 -14.38 2.00
CA GLY A 125 -22.15 -14.47 2.06
C GLY A 125 -22.79 -13.27 2.77
N ARG A 126 -22.09 -12.14 2.79
CA ARG A 126 -22.51 -10.90 3.43
C ARG A 126 -23.29 -10.03 2.43
N SER A 127 -24.31 -9.35 2.91
CA SER A 127 -25.22 -8.52 2.10
C SER A 127 -25.11 -7.02 2.42
N GLU A 128 -24.22 -6.66 3.35
CA GLU A 128 -23.92 -5.30 3.74
C GLU A 128 -23.46 -4.50 2.52
N SER A 129 -23.96 -3.27 2.39
CA SER A 129 -23.48 -2.35 1.37
C SER A 129 -22.14 -1.75 1.81
N LEU A 130 -21.28 -1.44 0.82
CA LEU A 130 -20.15 -0.57 1.09
C LEU A 130 -20.64 0.83 1.45
N SER A 131 -19.97 1.49 2.39
CA SER A 131 -20.13 2.94 2.53
C SER A 131 -19.65 3.63 1.26
N GLU A 132 -20.32 4.72 0.87
CA GLU A 132 -19.88 5.56 -0.25
C GLU A 132 -18.53 6.23 0.05
#